data_AF-A0A1U7PX77-F1
#
_entry.id   AF-A0A1U7PX77-F1
#
_cell.length_a   1.000
_cell.length_b   1.000
_cell.length_c   1.000
_cell.angle_alpha   90.00
_cell.angle_beta   90.00
_cell.angle_gamma   90.00
#
_symmetry.space_group_name_H-M   'P 1'
#
loop_
_entity.id
_entity.type
_entity.pdbx_description
1 polymer ?
#
loop_
_entity_poly.entity_id
_entity_poly.type
_entity_poly.pdbx_seq_one_letter_code
_entity_poly.pdbx_strand_id
1 'polypeptide(L)'
;MILTGAAAGLSAAFNTPLGGIVFAVEELSKTHINYFKTALFTAVIIAGLTAQTLAGSYLYLGYPKTQGVTLWIMFPIIFVSGICGILSSQLSVAMLKISRLKKKLKSQAANIIFLVISGLIIAMIAYFLNRDILGSGKDIIERVLFTENKTEAWYVPILRMLGPALAFTSGGAGGIFAPALSAGASMGSVFGGVMNLSDNETNVLILAGMVAFLTGITRAPFTSAILVLEMTDRHSLIFHLMLAGMMSSIFSVLVSRHSLYEELKISFLKELRSK
;
A
#
# COMPACT_ATOMS: atom_id res chain seq x y z
N MET A 1 -8.10 -2.92 -23.29
CA MET A 1 -6.75 -3.50 -23.26
C MET A 1 -5.83 -2.84 -22.21
N ILE A 2 -5.83 -1.51 -22.04
CA ILE A 2 -4.99 -0.86 -20.98
C ILE A 2 -5.39 -1.33 -19.57
N LEU A 3 -6.69 -1.29 -19.24
CA LEU A 3 -7.20 -1.74 -17.93
C LEU A 3 -6.86 -3.21 -17.64
N THR A 4 -7.04 -4.07 -18.63
CA THR A 4 -6.78 -5.51 -18.51
C THR A 4 -5.29 -5.81 -18.33
N GLY A 5 -4.41 -5.08 -19.01
CA GLY A 5 -2.97 -5.18 -18.82
C GLY A 5 -2.52 -4.69 -17.44
N ALA A 6 -3.09 -3.58 -16.95
CA ALA A 6 -2.81 -3.08 -15.61
C ALA A 6 -3.25 -4.07 -14.51
N ALA A 7 -4.44 -4.66 -14.64
CA ALA A 7 -4.95 -5.69 -13.74
C ALA A 7 -4.08 -6.96 -13.74
N ALA A 8 -3.69 -7.43 -14.92
CA ALA A 8 -2.80 -8.57 -15.10
C ALA A 8 -1.42 -8.33 -14.46
N GLY A 9 -0.86 -7.13 -14.65
CA GLY A 9 0.40 -6.73 -14.02
C GLY A 9 0.34 -6.72 -12.50
N LEU A 10 -0.73 -6.16 -11.92
CA LEU A 10 -0.92 -6.20 -10.45
C LEU A 10 -1.07 -7.64 -9.94
N SER A 11 -1.84 -8.46 -10.66
CA SER A 11 -2.05 -9.88 -10.32
C SER A 11 -0.75 -10.66 -10.32
N ALA A 12 0.09 -10.47 -11.34
CA ALA A 12 1.39 -11.13 -11.43
C ALA A 12 2.37 -10.64 -10.37
N ALA A 13 2.36 -9.34 -10.04
CA ALA A 13 3.32 -8.73 -9.10
C ALA A 13 3.14 -9.22 -7.65
N PHE A 14 1.90 -9.48 -7.23
CA PHE A 14 1.58 -9.89 -5.87
C PHE A 14 1.03 -11.32 -5.76
N ASN A 15 0.96 -12.05 -6.88
CA ASN A 15 0.26 -13.32 -6.98
C ASN A 15 -1.20 -13.25 -6.46
N THR A 16 -1.91 -12.18 -6.85
CA THR A 16 -3.27 -11.86 -6.37
C THR A 16 -4.25 -11.61 -7.54
N PRO A 17 -4.77 -12.68 -8.18
CA PRO A 17 -5.74 -12.55 -9.27
C PRO A 17 -7.00 -11.76 -8.89
N LEU A 18 -7.64 -12.06 -7.76
CA LEU A 18 -8.84 -11.34 -7.33
C LEU A 18 -8.50 -9.89 -6.99
N GLY A 19 -7.36 -9.64 -6.35
CA GLY A 19 -6.87 -8.29 -6.07
C GLY A 19 -6.72 -7.46 -7.33
N GLY A 20 -6.17 -8.03 -8.41
CA GLY A 20 -6.05 -7.37 -9.71
C GLY A 20 -7.39 -7.04 -10.37
N ILE A 21 -8.36 -7.96 -10.31
CA ILE A 21 -9.69 -7.73 -10.86
C ILE A 21 -10.41 -6.63 -10.09
N VAL A 22 -10.42 -6.69 -8.76
CA VAL A 22 -11.09 -5.70 -7.91
C VAL A 22 -10.44 -4.33 -8.08
N PHE A 23 -9.11 -4.25 -8.16
CA PHE A 23 -8.41 -3.00 -8.47
C PHE A 23 -8.85 -2.38 -9.81
N ALA A 24 -9.00 -3.20 -10.84
CA ALA A 24 -9.44 -2.72 -12.15
C ALA A 24 -10.85 -2.14 -12.09
N VAL A 25 -11.72 -2.73 -11.27
CA VAL A 25 -13.11 -2.30 -11.12
C VAL A 25 -13.23 -1.05 -10.25
N GLU A 26 -12.63 -1.10 -9.07
CA GLU A 26 -12.79 -0.07 -8.03
C GLU A 26 -11.95 1.18 -8.33
N GLU A 27 -10.69 1.02 -8.72
CA GLU A 27 -9.77 2.16 -8.88
C GLU A 27 -9.56 2.58 -10.34
N LEU A 28 -9.39 1.63 -11.27
CA LEU A 28 -9.01 2.00 -12.64
C LEU A 28 -10.20 2.39 -13.54
N SER A 29 -11.26 1.58 -13.54
CA SER A 29 -12.38 1.79 -14.46
C SER A 29 -13.34 2.86 -13.95
N LYS A 30 -13.65 2.85 -12.64
CA LYS A 30 -14.67 3.68 -11.98
C LYS A 30 -16.06 3.68 -12.66
N THR A 31 -16.26 2.93 -13.76
CA THR A 31 -17.46 2.82 -14.62
C THR A 31 -17.53 1.44 -15.34
N HIS A 32 -18.69 1.13 -15.94
CA HIS A 32 -19.19 -0.18 -16.40
C HIS A 32 -18.18 -1.27 -16.82
N ILE A 33 -17.94 -2.23 -15.92
CA ILE A 33 -17.17 -3.47 -16.12
C ILE A 33 -17.70 -4.37 -17.26
N ASN A 34 -19.00 -4.28 -17.56
CA ASN A 34 -19.71 -5.24 -18.43
C ASN A 34 -19.12 -5.36 -19.83
N TYR A 35 -18.49 -4.30 -20.35
CA TYR A 35 -17.91 -4.28 -21.69
C TYR A 35 -16.60 -5.07 -21.82
N PHE A 36 -15.84 -5.23 -20.73
CA PHE A 36 -14.48 -5.79 -20.79
C PHE A 36 -14.21 -6.89 -19.77
N LYS A 37 -15.23 -7.32 -19.01
CA LYS A 37 -15.11 -8.36 -17.97
C LYS A 37 -14.42 -9.63 -18.47
N THR A 38 -14.81 -10.16 -19.64
CA THR A 38 -14.23 -11.40 -20.18
C THR A 38 -12.73 -11.24 -20.44
N ALA A 39 -12.35 -10.18 -21.14
CA ALA A 39 -10.94 -9.89 -21.41
C ALA A 39 -10.13 -9.65 -20.12
N LEU A 40 -10.75 -9.02 -19.11
CA LEU A 40 -10.14 -8.79 -17.79
C LEU A 40 -9.85 -10.12 -17.09
N PHE A 41 -10.86 -10.97 -16.93
CA PHE A 41 -10.72 -12.26 -16.28
C PHE A 41 -9.70 -13.14 -17.02
N THR A 42 -9.79 -13.24 -18.35
CA THR A 42 -8.84 -14.05 -19.14
C THR A 42 -7.40 -13.57 -18.96
N ALA A 43 -7.14 -12.25 -19.06
CA ALA A 43 -5.79 -11.71 -18.92
C ALA A 43 -5.22 -11.93 -17.51
N VAL A 44 -6.03 -11.72 -16.47
CA VAL A 44 -5.61 -11.92 -15.08
C VAL A 44 -5.33 -13.39 -14.77
N ILE A 45 -6.18 -14.31 -15.25
CA ILE A 45 -5.98 -15.76 -15.08
C ILE A 45 -4.68 -16.18 -15.77
N ILE A 46 -4.46 -15.79 -17.02
CA ILE A 46 -3.23 -16.13 -17.76
C ILE A 46 -2.01 -15.57 -17.04
N ALA A 47 -2.05 -14.31 -16.59
CA ALA A 47 -0.95 -13.68 -15.88
C ALA A 47 -0.64 -14.36 -14.55
N GLY A 48 -1.68 -14.70 -13.75
CA GLY A 48 -1.53 -15.42 -12.49
C GLY A 48 -0.94 -16.81 -12.69
N LEU A 49 -1.47 -17.59 -13.63
CA LEU A 49 -0.93 -18.92 -13.96
C LEU A 49 0.52 -18.83 -14.45
N THR A 50 0.84 -17.84 -15.29
CA THR A 50 2.22 -17.62 -15.77
C THR A 50 3.17 -17.25 -14.63
N ALA A 51 2.74 -16.38 -13.71
CA ALA A 51 3.54 -16.02 -12.55
C ALA A 51 3.79 -17.25 -11.65
N GLN A 52 2.77 -18.07 -11.41
CA GLN A 52 2.89 -19.27 -10.59
C GLN A 52 3.72 -20.38 -11.25
N THR A 53 3.67 -20.54 -12.57
CA THR A 53 4.51 -21.54 -13.25
C THR A 53 5.98 -21.14 -13.24
N LEU A 54 6.29 -19.84 -13.31
CA LEU A 54 7.67 -19.34 -13.32
C LEU A 54 8.26 -19.19 -11.90
N ALA A 55 7.50 -18.62 -10.97
CA ALA A 55 7.96 -18.31 -9.62
C ALA A 55 7.56 -19.35 -8.57
N GLY A 56 6.80 -20.38 -8.97
CA GLY A 56 6.26 -21.42 -8.11
C GLY A 56 4.89 -21.07 -7.51
N SER A 57 4.20 -22.09 -7.01
CA SER A 57 3.00 -21.89 -6.20
C SER A 57 3.42 -21.48 -4.79
N TYR A 58 3.40 -20.18 -4.51
CA TYR A 58 3.69 -19.64 -3.19
C TYR A 58 2.65 -18.60 -2.80
N LEU A 59 2.45 -18.47 -1.49
CA LEU A 59 1.67 -17.40 -0.92
C LEU A 59 2.59 -16.21 -0.66
N TYR A 60 2.24 -15.02 -1.17
CA TYR A 60 3.17 -13.89 -1.21
C TYR A 60 3.73 -13.53 0.18
N LEU A 61 2.89 -13.54 1.23
CA LEU A 61 3.32 -13.33 2.61
C LEU A 61 3.32 -14.61 3.46
N GLY A 62 2.50 -15.60 3.15
CA GLY A 62 2.36 -16.81 3.98
C GLY A 62 1.11 -16.77 4.86
N TYR A 63 1.08 -17.55 5.94
CA TYR A 63 -0.13 -17.88 6.69
C TYR A 63 -0.10 -17.37 8.15
N PRO A 64 -0.37 -16.07 8.45
CA PRO A 64 -0.24 -15.52 9.81
C PRO A 64 -1.14 -16.22 10.82
N LYS A 65 -0.71 -16.41 12.07
CA LYS A 65 -1.57 -17.01 13.10
C LYS A 65 -2.60 -15.98 13.58
N THR A 66 -3.89 -16.30 13.47
CA THR A 66 -4.99 -15.36 13.78
C THR A 66 -6.17 -16.06 14.45
N GLN A 67 -5.90 -17.17 15.15
CA GLN A 67 -6.93 -17.98 15.81
C GLN A 67 -7.25 -17.43 17.21
N GLY A 68 -8.47 -17.67 17.71
CA GLY A 68 -8.85 -17.27 19.07
C GLY A 68 -8.97 -15.76 19.28
N VAL A 69 -9.11 -14.99 18.21
CA VAL A 69 -9.23 -13.53 18.26
C VAL A 69 -10.64 -13.14 18.70
N THR A 70 -10.72 -12.25 19.69
CA THR A 70 -11.99 -11.78 20.24
C THR A 70 -12.60 -10.66 19.39
N LEU A 71 -13.93 -10.47 19.48
CA LEU A 71 -14.60 -9.34 18.79
C LEU A 71 -14.11 -7.97 19.27
N TRP A 72 -13.49 -7.88 20.44
CA TRP A 72 -12.91 -6.65 20.96
C TRP A 72 -11.81 -6.07 20.07
N ILE A 73 -11.16 -6.89 19.24
CA ILE A 73 -10.15 -6.44 18.28
C ILE A 73 -10.68 -5.40 17.28
N MET A 74 -12.00 -5.35 17.06
CA MET A 74 -12.62 -4.37 16.18
C MET A 74 -12.36 -2.93 16.63
N PHE A 75 -12.26 -2.66 17.94
CA PHE A 75 -11.98 -1.31 18.45
C PHE A 75 -10.55 -0.85 18.13
N PRO A 76 -9.47 -1.62 18.45
CA PRO A 76 -8.13 -1.35 17.94
C PRO A 76 -8.07 -1.18 16.43
N ILE A 77 -8.77 -2.02 15.66
CA ILE A 77 -8.81 -1.91 14.20
C ILE A 77 -9.37 -0.56 13.77
N ILE A 78 -10.52 -0.14 14.31
CA ILE A 78 -11.14 1.15 13.97
C ILE A 78 -10.18 2.31 14.29
N PHE A 79 -9.60 2.29 15.49
CA PHE A 79 -8.69 3.34 15.95
C PHE A 79 -7.44 3.44 15.07
N VAL A 80 -6.72 2.33 14.87
CA VAL A 80 -5.49 2.29 14.07
C VAL A 80 -5.77 2.61 12.61
N SER A 81 -6.90 2.14 12.07
CA SER A 81 -7.28 2.42 10.68
C SER A 81 -7.58 3.89 10.44
N GLY A 82 -8.21 4.57 11.40
CA GLY A 82 -8.42 6.02 11.34
C GLY A 82 -7.10 6.78 11.30
N ILE A 83 -6.14 6.41 12.16
CA ILE A 83 -4.78 6.99 12.16
C ILE A 83 -4.08 6.72 10.82
N CYS A 84 -4.10 5.47 10.35
CA CYS A 84 -3.49 5.09 9.08
C CYS A 84 -4.09 5.88 7.90
N GLY A 85 -5.40 6.09 7.89
CA GLY A 85 -6.08 6.90 6.88
C GLY A 85 -5.61 8.36 6.87
N ILE A 86 -5.55 9.01 8.04
CA ILE A 86 -5.03 10.37 8.16
C ILE A 86 -3.57 10.44 7.66
N LEU A 87 -2.69 9.59 8.19
CA LEU A 87 -1.25 9.64 7.90
C LEU A 87 -0.93 9.34 6.43
N SER A 88 -1.58 8.32 5.85
CA SER A 88 -1.37 7.96 4.44
C SER A 88 -1.91 9.04 3.48
N SER A 89 -3.03 9.70 3.83
CA SER A 89 -3.54 10.84 3.07
C SER A 89 -2.64 12.08 3.22
N GLN A 90 -2.08 12.34 4.40
CA GLN A 90 -1.10 13.41 4.60
C GLN A 90 0.17 13.17 3.78
N LEU A 91 0.66 11.93 3.74
CA LEU A 91 1.78 11.52 2.91
C LEU A 91 1.49 11.78 1.43
N SER A 92 0.31 11.40 0.96
CA SER A 92 -0.13 11.63 -0.43
C SER A 92 -0.11 13.13 -0.77
N VAL A 93 -0.64 13.98 0.13
CA VAL A 93 -0.59 15.44 -0.05
C VAL A 93 0.84 15.97 -0.05
N ALA A 94 1.72 15.47 0.83
CA ALA A 94 3.12 15.85 0.86
C ALA A 94 3.85 15.47 -0.44
N MET A 95 3.65 14.25 -0.94
CA MET A 95 4.22 13.78 -2.21
C MET A 95 3.76 14.65 -3.40
N LEU A 96 2.49 15.02 -3.44
CA LEU A 96 1.95 15.91 -4.48
C LEU A 96 2.55 17.32 -4.39
N LYS A 97 2.70 17.88 -3.17
CA LYS A 97 3.36 19.18 -2.95
C LYS A 97 4.81 19.14 -3.44
N ILE A 98 5.58 18.12 -3.06
CA ILE A 98 6.98 17.95 -3.49
C ILE A 98 7.03 17.82 -5.02
N SER A 99 6.14 17.04 -5.62
CA SER A 99 6.06 16.89 -7.08
C SER A 99 5.77 18.22 -7.79
N ARG A 100 4.86 19.05 -7.25
CA ARG A 100 4.57 20.40 -7.77
C ARG A 100 5.76 21.36 -7.61
N LEU A 101 6.50 21.27 -6.51
CA LEU A 101 7.73 22.05 -6.31
C LEU A 101 8.81 21.63 -7.29
N LYS A 102 9.02 20.33 -7.49
CA LYS A 102 9.95 19.80 -8.48
C LYS A 102 9.62 20.27 -9.90
N LYS A 103 8.34 20.35 -10.28
CA LYS A 103 7.92 20.89 -11.59
C LYS A 103 8.36 22.34 -11.84
N LYS A 104 8.69 23.12 -10.79
CA LYS A 104 9.25 24.47 -10.95
C LYS A 104 10.73 24.45 -11.36
N LEU A 105 11.43 23.32 -11.18
CA LEU A 105 12.82 23.13 -11.59
C LEU A 105 12.87 22.91 -13.11
N LYS A 106 13.07 23.98 -13.86
CA LYS A 106 13.11 23.95 -15.34
C LYS A 106 14.44 23.44 -15.91
N SER A 107 15.53 23.56 -15.15
CA SER A 107 16.87 23.14 -15.60
C SER A 107 17.09 21.64 -15.39
N GLN A 108 17.74 20.98 -16.35
CA GLN A 108 18.16 19.58 -16.20
C GLN A 108 19.13 19.41 -15.02
N ALA A 109 20.06 20.35 -14.82
CA ALA A 109 20.99 20.31 -13.69
C ALA A 109 20.24 20.35 -12.35
N ALA A 110 19.21 21.18 -12.22
CA ALA A 110 18.40 21.26 -10.99
C ALA A 110 17.64 19.95 -10.72
N ASN A 111 17.13 19.27 -11.76
CA ASN A 111 16.48 17.96 -11.62
C ASN A 111 17.46 16.86 -11.21
N ILE A 112 18.67 16.85 -11.77
CA ILE A 112 19.74 15.91 -11.38
C ILE A 112 20.15 16.16 -9.92
N ILE A 113 20.36 17.42 -9.53
CA ILE A 113 20.69 17.78 -8.14
C ILE A 113 19.60 17.31 -7.18
N PHE A 114 18.32 17.53 -7.51
CA PHE A 114 17.20 17.05 -6.70
C PHE A 114 17.21 15.52 -6.55
N LEU A 115 17.48 14.78 -7.62
CA LEU A 115 17.59 13.32 -7.60
C LEU A 115 18.76 12.87 -6.72
N VAL A 116 19.94 13.47 -6.87
CA VAL A 116 21.14 13.14 -6.07
C VAL A 116 20.90 13.42 -4.60
N ILE A 117 20.36 14.59 -4.25
CA ILE A 117 20.00 14.93 -2.86
C ILE A 117 18.98 13.95 -2.30
N SER A 118 17.94 13.59 -3.06
CA SER A 118 16.94 12.63 -2.60
C SER A 118 17.57 11.26 -2.32
N GLY A 119 18.44 10.78 -3.21
CA GLY A 119 19.18 9.53 -3.02
C GLY A 119 20.12 9.57 -1.82
N LEU A 120 20.83 10.68 -1.62
CA LEU A 120 21.71 10.88 -0.45
C LEU A 120 20.93 10.91 0.86
N ILE A 121 19.76 11.55 0.91
CA ILE A 121 18.90 11.54 2.10
C ILE A 121 18.43 10.12 2.41
N ILE A 122 17.95 9.37 1.41
CA ILE A 122 17.54 7.97 1.61
C ILE A 122 18.71 7.12 2.11
N ALA A 123 19.89 7.26 1.49
CA ALA A 123 21.10 6.52 1.88
C ALA A 123 21.57 6.89 3.29
N MET A 124 21.54 8.17 3.65
CA MET A 124 21.89 8.67 4.98
C MET A 124 20.96 8.09 6.05
N ILE A 125 19.64 8.15 5.83
CA ILE A 125 18.67 7.57 6.77
C ILE A 125 18.87 6.05 6.89
N ALA A 126 19.11 5.36 5.78
CA ALA A 126 19.35 3.92 5.78
C ALA A 126 20.62 3.52 6.54
N TYR A 127 21.68 4.33 6.43
CA TYR A 127 22.97 4.07 7.06
C TYR A 127 22.96 4.41 8.56
N PHE A 128 22.42 5.57 8.94
CA PHE A 128 22.49 6.07 10.31
C PHE A 128 21.32 5.66 11.21
N LEU A 129 20.12 5.40 10.65
CA LEU A 129 18.93 5.08 11.44
C LEU A 129 18.53 3.61 11.30
N ASN A 130 18.04 3.21 10.12
CA ASN A 130 17.61 1.83 9.89
C ASN A 130 17.56 1.51 8.39
N ARG A 131 18.15 0.38 7.99
CA ARG A 131 18.11 -0.14 6.61
C ARG A 131 16.72 -0.54 6.14
N ASP A 132 15.79 -0.79 7.05
CA ASP A 132 14.37 -1.12 6.77
C ASP A 132 13.63 -0.04 5.98
N ILE A 133 14.18 1.18 5.86
CA ILE A 133 13.64 2.21 4.96
C ILE A 133 13.72 1.82 3.47
N LEU A 134 14.65 0.93 3.11
CA LEU A 134 14.93 0.51 1.74
C LEU A 134 13.98 -0.60 1.27
N GLY A 135 13.88 -0.76 -0.05
CA GLY A 135 13.14 -1.87 -0.66
C GLY A 135 11.61 -1.78 -0.53
N SER A 136 10.96 -2.93 -0.75
CA SER A 136 9.49 -3.06 -0.70
C SER A 136 8.94 -3.11 0.72
N GLY A 137 9.78 -3.39 1.72
CA GLY A 137 9.40 -3.57 3.12
C GLY A 137 8.75 -4.92 3.40
N LYS A 138 8.86 -5.88 2.47
CA LYS A 138 8.37 -7.26 2.65
C LYS A 138 9.01 -7.91 3.88
N ASP A 139 10.32 -7.73 4.06
CA ASP A 139 11.07 -8.31 5.19
C ASP A 139 10.52 -7.83 6.55
N ILE A 140 10.04 -6.57 6.63
CA ILE A 140 9.38 -6.04 7.83
C ILE A 140 8.06 -6.78 8.06
N ILE A 141 7.24 -6.91 7.01
CA ILE A 141 5.94 -7.59 7.10
C ILE A 141 6.12 -9.03 7.55
N GLU A 142 7.08 -9.75 6.95
CA GLU A 142 7.38 -11.14 7.31
C GLU A 142 7.88 -11.23 8.76
N ARG A 143 8.78 -10.34 9.16
CA ARG A 143 9.31 -10.28 10.54
C ARG A 143 8.18 -10.09 11.56
N VAL A 144 7.31 -9.10 11.40
CA VAL A 144 6.25 -8.81 12.38
C VAL A 144 5.14 -9.87 12.41
N LEU A 145 4.86 -10.53 11.28
CA LEU A 145 3.81 -11.54 11.20
C LEU A 145 4.26 -12.91 11.73
N PHE A 146 5.50 -13.31 11.47
CA PHE A 146 5.94 -14.69 11.65
C PHE A 146 6.99 -14.92 12.74
N THR A 147 7.60 -13.85 13.28
CA THR A 147 8.52 -13.97 14.43
C THR A 147 7.82 -13.64 15.74
N GLU A 148 8.46 -14.00 16.85
CA GLU A 148 8.03 -13.63 18.21
C GLU A 148 8.17 -12.12 18.45
N ASN A 149 9.12 -11.47 17.78
CA ASN A 149 9.29 -10.03 17.86
C ASN A 149 8.30 -9.31 16.92
N LYS A 150 7.07 -9.16 17.40
CA LYS A 150 5.98 -8.54 16.63
C LYS A 150 5.98 -7.02 16.65
N THR A 151 6.75 -6.38 17.53
CA THR A 151 6.66 -4.94 17.79
C THR A 151 7.87 -4.21 17.20
N GLU A 152 7.61 -3.40 16.19
CA GLU A 152 8.59 -2.50 15.61
C GLU A 152 8.78 -1.26 16.49
N ALA A 153 9.91 -0.59 16.33
CA ALA A 153 10.12 0.69 16.98
C ALA A 153 9.15 1.76 16.41
N TRP A 154 8.68 2.66 17.27
CA TRP A 154 7.67 3.67 16.94
C TRP A 154 8.02 4.57 15.73
N TYR A 155 9.30 4.73 15.42
CA TYR A 155 9.78 5.54 14.29
C TYR A 155 9.79 4.79 12.95
N VAL A 156 9.73 3.45 12.96
CA VAL A 156 9.80 2.62 11.74
C VAL A 156 8.68 2.95 10.74
N PRO A 157 7.40 3.07 11.13
CA PRO A 157 6.34 3.44 10.19
C PRO A 157 6.60 4.77 9.49
N ILE A 158 7.10 5.77 10.23
CA ILE A 158 7.39 7.11 9.71
C ILE A 158 8.54 7.05 8.71
N LEU A 159 9.64 6.39 9.06
CA LEU A 159 10.76 6.20 8.14
C LEU A 159 10.33 5.45 6.89
N ARG A 160 9.49 4.42 7.05
CA ARG A 160 8.98 3.61 5.93
C ARG A 160 8.16 4.43 4.94
N MET A 161 7.50 5.48 5.39
CA MET A 161 6.79 6.42 4.51
C MET A 161 7.72 7.34 3.73
N LEU A 162 8.85 7.76 4.32
CA LEU A 162 9.74 8.77 3.74
C LEU A 162 10.53 8.27 2.54
N GLY A 163 11.15 7.10 2.63
CA GLY A 163 11.99 6.56 1.55
C GLY A 163 11.26 6.46 0.20
N PRO A 164 10.13 5.74 0.13
CA PRO A 164 9.30 5.65 -1.06
C PRO A 164 8.74 6.99 -1.53
N ALA A 165 8.39 7.90 -0.62
CA ALA A 165 7.91 9.22 -1.00
C ALA A 165 8.98 10.04 -1.73
N LEU A 166 10.22 10.01 -1.23
CA LEU A 166 11.36 10.66 -1.87
C LEU A 166 11.72 9.97 -3.19
N ALA A 167 11.74 8.64 -3.24
CA ALA A 167 12.02 7.89 -4.47
C ALA A 167 10.95 8.15 -5.56
N PHE A 168 9.68 8.16 -5.19
CA PHE A 168 8.58 8.43 -6.11
C PHE A 168 8.66 9.86 -6.65
N THR A 169 8.86 10.85 -5.78
CA THR A 169 8.90 12.26 -6.19
C THR A 169 10.17 12.63 -6.95
N SER A 170 11.30 11.98 -6.68
CA SER A 170 12.55 12.13 -7.45
C SER A 170 12.48 11.54 -8.85
N GLY A 171 11.46 10.74 -9.16
CA GLY A 171 11.23 10.15 -10.48
C GLY A 171 11.80 8.72 -10.59
N GLY A 172 12.07 8.07 -9.46
CA GLY A 172 12.39 6.65 -9.43
C GLY A 172 11.25 5.80 -9.99
N ALA A 173 11.60 4.81 -10.80
CA ALA A 173 10.65 3.83 -11.30
C ALA A 173 10.23 2.90 -10.16
N GLY A 174 9.05 3.14 -9.57
CA GLY A 174 8.56 2.34 -8.46
C GLY A 174 7.09 2.61 -8.15
N GLY A 175 6.42 1.58 -7.62
CA GLY A 175 5.06 1.68 -7.13
C GLY A 175 5.00 2.01 -5.64
N ILE A 176 3.86 2.52 -5.19
CA ILE A 176 3.60 2.86 -3.78
C ILE A 176 2.89 1.73 -3.02
N PHE A 177 2.40 0.69 -3.70
CA PHE A 177 1.58 -0.38 -3.11
C PHE A 177 2.33 -1.15 -2.02
N ALA A 178 3.45 -1.81 -2.37
CA ALA A 178 4.21 -2.59 -1.39
C ALA A 178 4.73 -1.72 -0.22
N PRO A 179 5.28 -0.52 -0.47
CA PRO A 179 5.65 0.36 0.63
C PRO A 179 4.49 0.79 1.53
N ALA A 180 3.32 1.09 0.97
CA ALA A 180 2.13 1.43 1.74
C ALA A 180 1.68 0.27 2.64
N LEU A 181 1.69 -0.96 2.12
CA LEU A 181 1.39 -2.17 2.90
C LEU A 181 2.36 -2.30 4.07
N SER A 182 3.67 -2.18 3.83
CA SER A 182 4.68 -2.30 4.89
C SER A 182 4.64 -1.16 5.92
N ALA A 183 4.30 0.07 5.52
CA ALA A 183 4.08 1.17 6.45
C ALA A 183 2.86 0.88 7.34
N GLY A 184 1.77 0.39 6.75
CA GLY A 184 0.59 -0.06 7.49
C GLY A 184 0.85 -1.24 8.42
N ALA A 185 1.63 -2.23 7.98
CA ALA A 185 2.06 -3.34 8.83
C ALA A 185 2.85 -2.86 10.05
N SER A 186 3.78 -1.93 9.83
CA SER A 186 4.58 -1.32 10.90
C SER A 186 3.68 -0.56 11.89
N MET A 187 2.66 0.15 11.40
CA MET A 187 1.67 0.82 12.27
C MET A 187 0.92 -0.18 13.14
N GLY A 188 0.37 -1.25 12.55
CA GLY A 188 -0.35 -2.28 13.30
C GLY A 188 0.55 -3.00 14.32
N SER A 189 1.82 -3.22 13.96
CA SER A 189 2.85 -3.80 14.83
C SER A 189 3.14 -2.92 16.06
N VAL A 190 3.40 -1.62 15.85
CA VAL A 190 3.65 -0.66 16.93
C VAL A 190 2.44 -0.58 17.87
N PHE A 191 1.24 -0.39 17.31
CA PHE A 191 0.03 -0.26 18.13
C PHE A 191 -0.37 -1.56 18.82
N GLY A 192 -0.09 -2.73 18.23
CA GLY A 192 -0.31 -4.03 18.87
C GLY A 192 0.52 -4.17 20.14
N GLY A 193 1.80 -3.78 20.07
CA GLY A 193 2.69 -3.72 21.24
C GLY A 193 2.25 -2.70 22.28
N VAL A 194 1.91 -1.47 21.87
CA VAL A 194 1.46 -0.41 22.79
C VAL A 194 0.17 -0.79 23.53
N MET A 195 -0.74 -1.52 22.87
CA MET A 195 -2.00 -1.98 23.46
C MET A 195 -1.86 -3.32 24.21
N ASN A 196 -0.66 -3.90 24.27
CA ASN A 196 -0.39 -5.23 24.86
C ASN A 196 -1.35 -6.32 24.36
N LEU A 197 -1.62 -6.33 23.05
CA LEU A 197 -2.47 -7.35 22.43
C LEU A 197 -1.75 -8.70 22.38
N SER A 198 -2.53 -9.79 22.36
CA SER A 198 -1.96 -11.11 22.11
C SER A 198 -1.30 -11.18 20.72
N ASP A 199 -0.44 -12.17 20.50
CA ASP A 199 0.26 -12.35 19.22
C ASP A 199 -0.69 -12.48 18.03
N ASN A 200 -1.78 -13.21 18.21
CA ASN A 200 -2.79 -13.42 17.18
C ASN A 200 -3.60 -12.16 16.92
N GLU A 201 -3.94 -11.39 17.95
CA GLU A 201 -4.61 -10.09 17.82
C GLU A 201 -3.70 -9.04 17.16
N THR A 202 -2.42 -9.03 17.52
CA THR A 202 -1.40 -8.19 16.88
C THR A 202 -1.28 -8.51 15.39
N ASN A 203 -1.28 -9.79 15.01
CA ASN A 203 -1.31 -10.19 13.60
C ASN A 203 -2.54 -9.64 12.88
N VAL A 204 -3.73 -9.72 13.48
CA VAL A 204 -4.94 -9.14 12.89
C VAL A 204 -4.80 -7.62 12.72
N LEU A 205 -4.23 -6.94 13.71
CA LEU A 205 -4.02 -5.49 13.66
C LEU A 205 -2.97 -5.08 12.61
N ILE A 206 -1.92 -5.87 12.42
CA ILE A 206 -0.92 -5.70 11.35
C ILE A 206 -1.59 -5.80 9.98
N LEU A 207 -2.38 -6.86 9.75
CA LEU A 207 -3.10 -7.05 8.49
C LEU A 207 -4.12 -5.94 8.24
N ALA A 208 -4.85 -5.51 9.28
CA ALA A 208 -5.76 -4.36 9.21
C ALA A 208 -5.00 -3.06 8.88
N GLY A 209 -3.84 -2.84 9.50
CA GLY A 209 -2.97 -1.69 9.24
C GLY A 209 -2.49 -1.64 7.79
N MET A 210 -2.08 -2.79 7.22
CA MET A 210 -1.71 -2.91 5.81
C MET A 210 -2.85 -2.45 4.89
N VAL A 211 -4.07 -2.97 5.12
CA VAL A 211 -5.26 -2.62 4.34
C VAL A 211 -5.59 -1.15 4.51
N ALA A 212 -5.62 -0.65 5.74
CA ALA A 212 -5.97 0.72 6.06
C ALA A 212 -5.00 1.71 5.40
N PHE A 213 -3.70 1.48 5.50
CA PHE A 213 -2.71 2.41 4.97
C PHE A 213 -2.73 2.45 3.43
N LEU A 214 -2.83 1.29 2.76
CA LEU A 214 -3.00 1.26 1.30
C LEU A 214 -4.30 1.96 0.88
N THR A 215 -5.39 1.70 1.59
CA THR A 215 -6.70 2.33 1.30
C THR A 215 -6.66 3.84 1.42
N GLY A 216 -5.94 4.41 2.39
CA GLY A 216 -5.93 5.86 2.55
C GLY A 216 -5.19 6.59 1.42
N ILE A 217 -4.21 5.93 0.78
CA ILE A 217 -3.54 6.42 -0.42
C ILE A 217 -4.43 6.27 -1.67
N THR A 218 -4.96 5.07 -1.89
CA THR A 218 -5.64 4.69 -3.15
C THR A 218 -7.11 5.08 -3.16
N ARG A 219 -7.75 5.11 -2.00
CA ARG A 219 -9.22 5.17 -1.82
C ARG A 219 -9.96 3.97 -2.38
N ALA A 220 -9.30 2.81 -2.38
CA ALA A 220 -9.83 1.54 -2.84
C ALA A 220 -9.87 0.52 -1.67
N PRO A 221 -10.85 0.61 -0.75
CA PRO A 221 -10.96 -0.28 0.41
C PRO A 221 -11.11 -1.76 0.04
N PHE A 222 -11.92 -2.08 -0.98
CA PHE A 222 -12.15 -3.48 -1.36
C PHE A 222 -10.91 -4.10 -1.98
N THR A 223 -10.24 -3.35 -2.85
CA THR A 223 -8.98 -3.76 -3.48
C THR A 223 -7.93 -4.05 -2.42
N SER A 224 -7.76 -3.15 -1.46
CA SER A 224 -6.76 -3.29 -0.41
C SER A 224 -7.06 -4.51 0.47
N ALA A 225 -8.32 -4.72 0.84
CA ALA A 225 -8.74 -5.87 1.64
C ALA A 225 -8.51 -7.20 0.89
N ILE A 226 -8.91 -7.28 -0.38
CA ILE A 226 -8.76 -8.50 -1.19
C ILE A 226 -7.29 -8.79 -1.49
N LEU A 227 -6.46 -7.77 -1.74
CA LEU A 227 -5.02 -7.95 -1.90
C LEU A 227 -4.41 -8.60 -0.66
N VAL A 228 -4.63 -8.02 0.53
CA VAL A 228 -4.05 -8.56 1.77
C VAL A 228 -4.61 -9.95 2.08
N LEU A 229 -5.90 -10.15 1.81
CA LEU A 229 -6.56 -11.44 1.95
C LEU A 229 -5.90 -12.52 1.09
N GLU A 230 -5.71 -12.28 -0.21
CA GLU A 230 -5.07 -13.24 -1.13
C GLU A 230 -3.59 -13.44 -0.80
N MET A 231 -2.86 -12.41 -0.39
CA MET A 231 -1.44 -12.55 -0.02
C MET A 231 -1.23 -13.35 1.26
N THR A 232 -2.26 -13.54 2.09
CA THR A 232 -2.15 -14.17 3.42
C THR A 232 -3.03 -15.39 3.64
N ASP A 233 -3.95 -15.69 2.72
CA ASP A 233 -4.95 -16.75 2.81
C ASP A 233 -5.69 -16.77 4.17
N ARG A 234 -6.25 -15.60 4.52
CA ARG A 234 -6.98 -15.37 5.78
C ARG A 234 -8.44 -14.99 5.60
N HIS A 235 -9.19 -15.87 4.95
CA HIS A 235 -10.62 -15.68 4.66
C HIS A 235 -11.48 -15.38 5.88
N SER A 236 -11.13 -15.92 7.05
CA SER A 236 -11.83 -15.62 8.32
C SER A 236 -11.79 -14.15 8.73
N LEU A 237 -10.86 -13.36 8.18
CA LEU A 237 -10.66 -11.95 8.54
C LEU A 237 -11.28 -10.96 7.54
N ILE A 238 -12.00 -11.43 6.53
CA ILE A 238 -12.52 -10.54 5.46
C ILE A 238 -13.29 -9.33 6.01
N PHE A 239 -14.14 -9.52 7.02
CA PHE A 239 -14.89 -8.41 7.65
C PHE A 239 -13.99 -7.44 8.43
N HIS A 240 -12.95 -7.95 9.11
CA HIS A 240 -11.97 -7.13 9.83
C HIS A 240 -11.17 -6.24 8.87
N LEU A 241 -10.72 -6.83 7.75
CA LEU A 241 -9.97 -6.12 6.71
C LEU A 241 -10.84 -5.08 5.99
N MET A 242 -12.08 -5.43 5.65
CA MET A 242 -13.03 -4.50 5.04
C MET A 242 -13.35 -3.33 5.98
N LEU A 243 -13.56 -3.59 7.27
CA LEU A 243 -13.77 -2.55 8.28
C LEU A 243 -12.57 -1.60 8.32
N ALA A 244 -11.35 -2.14 8.34
CA ALA A 244 -10.12 -1.34 8.35
C ALA A 244 -10.03 -0.42 7.12
N GLY A 245 -10.30 -0.96 5.92
CA GLY A 245 -10.34 -0.19 4.68
C GLY A 245 -11.40 0.92 4.72
N MET A 246 -12.64 0.59 5.12
CA MET A 246 -13.73 1.57 5.18
C MET A 246 -13.44 2.70 6.17
N MET A 247 -12.95 2.37 7.37
CA MET A 247 -12.57 3.37 8.38
C MET A 247 -11.45 4.26 7.87
N SER A 248 -10.40 3.68 7.28
CA SER A 248 -9.32 4.45 6.68
C SER A 248 -9.83 5.38 5.59
N SER A 249 -10.71 4.91 4.70
CA SER A 249 -11.27 5.72 3.61
C SER A 249 -12.01 6.95 4.15
N ILE A 250 -12.86 6.77 5.17
CA ILE A 250 -13.60 7.87 5.83
C ILE A 250 -12.62 8.91 6.41
N PHE A 251 -11.67 8.46 7.23
CA PHE A 251 -10.72 9.35 7.90
C PHE A 251 -9.78 10.06 6.92
N SER A 252 -9.43 9.39 5.83
CA SER A 252 -8.62 9.98 4.79
C SER A 252 -9.35 11.15 4.10
N VAL A 253 -10.69 11.12 3.97
CA VAL A 253 -11.48 12.22 3.35
C VAL A 253 -11.35 13.51 4.16
N LEU A 254 -11.13 13.41 5.48
CA LEU A 254 -10.92 14.56 6.35
C LEU A 254 -9.64 15.35 5.99
N VAL A 255 -8.66 14.69 5.38
CA VAL A 255 -7.38 15.31 4.97
C VAL A 255 -7.42 15.76 3.51
N SER A 256 -7.87 14.89 2.60
CA SER A 256 -7.98 15.17 1.17
C SER A 256 -9.22 14.51 0.61
N ARG A 257 -9.97 15.23 -0.25
CA ARG A 257 -11.15 14.68 -0.94
C ARG A 257 -10.81 13.71 -2.06
N HIS A 258 -9.61 13.80 -2.62
CA HIS A 258 -9.17 12.99 -3.75
C HIS A 258 -8.04 12.04 -3.35
N SER A 259 -7.99 10.86 -3.99
CA SER A 259 -6.89 9.90 -3.86
C SER A 259 -5.62 10.44 -4.54
N LEU A 260 -4.47 9.85 -4.21
CA LEU A 260 -3.21 10.22 -4.84
C LEU A 260 -3.26 10.04 -6.37
N TYR A 261 -3.78 8.91 -6.83
CA TYR A 261 -3.87 8.60 -8.25
C TYR A 261 -4.83 9.52 -9.01
N GLU A 262 -5.93 9.93 -8.38
CA GLU A 262 -6.87 10.88 -8.98
C GLU A 262 -6.21 12.26 -9.20
N GLU A 263 -5.48 12.77 -8.21
CA GLU A 263 -4.75 14.04 -8.31
C GLU A 263 -3.63 13.98 -9.36
N LEU A 264 -2.90 12.85 -9.42
CA LEU A 264 -1.87 12.65 -10.45
C LEU A 264 -2.48 12.64 -11.85
N LYS A 265 -3.59 11.92 -12.05
CA LYS A 265 -4.35 11.91 -13.32
C LYS A 265 -4.76 13.33 -13.72
N ILE A 266 -5.36 14.10 -12.80
CA ILE A 266 -5.77 15.49 -13.06
C ILE A 266 -4.55 16.34 -13.43
N SER A 267 -3.42 16.19 -12.72
CA SER A 267 -2.20 16.94 -13.04
C SER A 267 -1.67 16.62 -14.43
N PHE A 268 -1.68 15.36 -14.87
CA PHE A 268 -1.19 14.99 -16.21
C PHE A 268 -2.13 15.48 -17.32
N LEU A 269 -3.45 15.39 -17.11
CA LEU A 269 -4.43 15.92 -18.07
C LEU A 269 -4.31 17.44 -18.26
N LYS A 270 -4.04 18.19 -17.19
CA LYS A 270 -3.80 19.64 -17.27
C LYS A 270 -2.53 19.94 -18.07
N GLU A 271 -1.48 19.16 -17.89
CA GLU A 271 -0.21 19.34 -18.60
C GLU A 271 -0.34 19.06 -20.10
N LEU A 272 -1.09 18.01 -20.47
CA LEU A 272 -1.40 17.69 -21.87
C LEU A 272 -2.23 18.78 -22.56
N ARG A 273 -3.18 19.40 -21.84
CA ARG A 273 -4.01 20.50 -22.39
C ARG A 273 -3.28 21.84 -22.47
N SER A 274 -2.17 21.99 -21.74
CA SER A 274 -1.35 23.21 -21.74
C SER A 274 -0.27 23.24 -22.82
N LYS A 275 -0.11 22.14 -23.57
CA LYS A 275 0.76 22.02 -24.74
C LYS A 275 -0.09 22.08 -26.00
#